data_AF-A0A2R7KL67-F1
#
_entry.id   AF-A0A2R7KL67-F1
#
_cell.length_a   1.000
_cell.length_b   1.000
_cell.length_c   1.000
_cell.angle_alpha   90.00
_cell.angle_beta   90.00
_cell.angle_gamma   90.00
#
_symmetry.space_group_name_H-M   'P 1'
#
loop_
_entity.id
_entity.type
_entity.pdbx_description
1 polymer ?
#
loop_
_entity_poly.entity_id
_entity_poly.type
_entity_poly.pdbx_seq_one_letter_code
_entity_poly.pdbx_strand_id
1 'polypeptide(L)'
;MKSNIPVYDISTFEEYKNKGIFVGRFGYYSKNHQHLHSAHRHSFYHLVYFTKGTGKQHIDFKKFDVKPQLIYFMIPGQVHSWDFETEPDGYIINFSKDYFGSLLINSGYLDNFEFFSGIPEQQVLEIENETGTKLVYLFE
;
A
#
# COMPACT_ATOMS: atom_id res chain seq x y z
N MET A 1 26.13 2.09 13.57
CA MET A 1 25.99 2.17 12.10
C MET A 1 24.54 2.50 11.79
N LYS A 2 24.24 3.57 11.03
CA LYS A 2 22.87 3.82 10.58
C LYS A 2 22.51 2.71 9.59
N SER A 3 21.53 1.89 9.93
CA SER A 3 20.89 0.99 8.95
C SER A 3 20.38 1.85 7.79
N ASN A 4 20.81 1.55 6.57
CA ASN A 4 20.40 2.27 5.39
C ASN A 4 19.07 1.66 4.90
N ILE A 5 17.95 2.34 5.16
CA ILE A 5 16.62 1.87 4.75
C ILE A 5 16.46 2.13 3.24
N PRO A 6 16.20 1.11 2.41
CA PRO A 6 16.02 1.29 0.96
C PRO A 6 14.83 2.19 0.62
N VAL A 7 14.94 2.93 -0.49
CA VAL A 7 13.86 3.74 -1.07
C VAL A 7 13.61 3.25 -2.50
N TYR A 8 12.38 2.82 -2.78
CA TYR A 8 11.97 2.34 -4.10
C TYR A 8 11.14 3.39 -4.83
N ASP A 9 11.50 3.66 -6.08
CA ASP A 9 10.70 4.51 -6.97
C ASP A 9 9.69 3.70 -7.77
N ILE A 10 8.58 4.31 -8.17
CA ILE A 10 7.55 3.64 -8.98
C ILE A 10 8.13 3.18 -10.32
N SER A 11 9.10 3.90 -10.87
CA SER A 11 9.80 3.52 -12.11
C SER A 11 10.74 2.32 -11.95
N THR A 12 11.01 1.90 -10.71
CA THR A 12 11.94 0.80 -10.41
C THR A 12 11.39 -0.54 -10.85
N PHE A 13 10.07 -0.66 -11.00
CA PHE A 13 9.48 -1.90 -11.49
C PHE A 13 8.89 -1.75 -12.90
N GLU A 14 9.10 -2.78 -13.72
CA GLU A 14 8.77 -2.73 -15.15
C GLU A 14 7.27 -2.66 -15.42
N GLU A 15 6.47 -3.19 -14.49
CA GLU A 15 5.00 -3.19 -14.50
C GLU A 15 4.40 -1.77 -14.52
N TYR A 16 5.20 -0.72 -14.28
CA TYR A 16 4.79 0.65 -13.99
C TYR A 16 5.14 1.65 -15.10
N LYS A 17 5.94 1.24 -16.10
CA LYS A 17 6.64 2.14 -17.04
C LYS A 17 5.74 3.08 -17.87
N ASN A 18 4.40 2.91 -17.91
CA ASN A 18 3.56 3.62 -18.89
C ASN A 18 2.33 4.37 -18.36
N LYS A 19 1.98 4.34 -17.07
CA LYS A 19 0.70 4.95 -16.62
C LYS A 19 0.71 5.73 -15.30
N GLY A 20 1.80 5.72 -14.53
CA GLY A 20 1.83 6.40 -13.22
C GLY A 20 0.93 5.76 -12.15
N ILE A 21 0.23 4.67 -12.48
CA ILE A 21 -0.56 3.83 -11.58
C ILE A 21 -0.32 2.36 -11.93
N PHE A 22 -0.36 1.51 -10.91
CA PHE A 22 -0.37 0.07 -10.99
C PHE A 22 -1.46 -0.46 -10.07
N VAL A 23 -2.20 -1.46 -10.55
CA VAL A 23 -3.20 -2.20 -9.79
C VAL A 23 -2.98 -3.68 -10.08
N GLY A 24 -2.96 -4.52 -9.05
CA GLY A 24 -2.72 -5.95 -9.25
C GLY A 24 -3.05 -6.81 -8.04
N ARG A 25 -2.86 -8.12 -8.18
CA ARG A 25 -3.02 -9.10 -7.11
C ARG A 25 -1.85 -9.03 -6.13
N PHE A 26 -2.16 -8.78 -4.86
CA PHE A 26 -1.13 -8.65 -3.83
C PHE A 26 -0.38 -9.95 -3.58
N GLY A 27 -1.05 -11.12 -3.61
CA GLY A 27 -0.36 -12.40 -3.41
C GLY A 27 0.73 -12.65 -4.47
N TYR A 28 0.45 -12.34 -5.74
CA TYR A 28 1.44 -12.41 -6.81
C TYR A 28 2.56 -11.37 -6.63
N TYR A 29 2.18 -10.11 -6.36
CA TYR A 29 3.14 -9.03 -6.13
C TYR A 29 4.11 -9.37 -4.98
N SER A 30 3.56 -9.78 -3.84
CA SER A 30 4.31 -10.14 -2.63
C SER A 30 5.29 -11.28 -2.89
N LYS A 31 4.87 -12.34 -3.60
CA LYS A 31 5.75 -13.47 -3.99
C LYS A 31 6.92 -13.04 -4.88
N ASN A 32 6.69 -12.16 -5.84
CA ASN A 32 7.75 -11.71 -6.76
C ASN A 32 8.66 -10.64 -6.15
N HIS A 33 8.23 -10.00 -5.05
CA HIS A 33 8.95 -8.91 -4.40
C HIS A 33 9.23 -9.17 -2.92
N GLN A 34 9.69 -10.38 -2.56
CA GLN A 34 9.98 -10.78 -1.17
C GLN A 34 10.95 -9.84 -0.43
N HIS A 35 11.86 -9.18 -1.16
CA HIS A 35 12.77 -8.20 -0.58
C HIS A 35 12.04 -6.99 0.03
N LEU A 36 10.83 -6.67 -0.44
CA LEU A 36 9.96 -5.62 0.10
C LEU A 36 9.25 -6.06 1.38
N HIS A 37 9.45 -7.27 1.90
CA HIS A 37 8.89 -7.61 3.22
C HIS A 37 9.69 -6.94 4.33
N SER A 38 11.00 -6.76 4.12
CA SER A 38 11.87 -6.04 5.03
C SER A 38 11.59 -4.53 5.05
N ALA A 39 12.10 -3.81 6.06
CA ALA A 39 11.87 -2.38 6.21
C ALA A 39 12.38 -1.56 5.01
N HIS A 40 11.47 -0.82 4.37
CA HIS A 40 11.77 -0.01 3.20
C HIS A 40 10.81 1.20 3.10
N ARG A 41 11.07 2.08 2.14
CA ARG A 41 10.24 3.24 1.82
C ARG A 41 9.91 3.24 0.33
N HIS A 42 8.84 3.94 -0.03
CA HIS A 42 8.49 4.23 -1.41
C HIS A 42 8.52 5.74 -1.68
N SER A 43 8.80 6.15 -2.92
CA SER A 43 8.62 7.55 -3.37
C SER A 43 7.19 7.86 -3.85
N PHE A 44 6.32 6.86 -3.82
CA PHE A 44 4.95 6.85 -4.37
C PHE A 44 3.93 6.43 -3.31
N TYR A 45 2.64 6.62 -3.61
CA TYR A 45 1.55 6.16 -2.75
C TYR A 45 1.35 4.67 -2.94
N HIS A 46 1.22 3.94 -1.83
CA HIS A 46 1.13 2.49 -1.83
C HIS A 46 -0.02 2.05 -0.93
N LEU A 47 -0.92 1.23 -1.46
CA LEU A 47 -2.11 0.75 -0.78
C LEU A 47 -2.22 -0.75 -0.99
N VAL A 48 -2.65 -1.48 0.04
CA VAL A 48 -3.04 -2.87 -0.13
C VAL A 48 -4.31 -3.14 0.65
N TYR A 49 -5.23 -3.82 -0.03
CA TYR A 49 -6.43 -4.41 0.55
C TYR A 49 -6.22 -5.91 0.73
N PHE A 50 -6.25 -6.38 1.97
CA PHE A 50 -6.07 -7.78 2.31
C PHE A 50 -7.39 -8.56 2.23
N THR A 51 -7.38 -9.68 1.50
CA THR A 51 -8.48 -10.64 1.43
C THR A 51 -8.13 -11.98 2.09
N LYS A 52 -6.83 -12.25 2.27
CA LYS A 52 -6.28 -13.43 2.97
C LYS A 52 -4.98 -13.05 3.66
N GLY A 53 -4.55 -13.89 4.59
CA GLY A 53 -3.29 -13.72 5.32
C GLY A 53 -3.50 -13.27 6.76
N THR A 54 -2.55 -13.61 7.62
CA THR A 54 -2.38 -13.05 8.96
C THR A 54 -0.94 -12.62 9.17
N GLY A 55 -0.73 -11.76 10.17
CA GLY A 55 0.61 -11.31 10.57
C GLY A 55 0.58 -9.88 11.10
N LYS A 56 1.70 -9.17 10.92
CA LYS A 56 1.87 -7.79 11.34
C LYS A 56 2.39 -6.93 10.20
N GLN A 57 1.85 -5.73 10.11
CA GLN A 57 2.43 -4.64 9.35
C GLN A 57 3.02 -3.62 10.30
N HIS A 58 4.19 -3.11 9.96
CA HIS A 58 4.82 -2.01 10.68
C HIS A 58 4.77 -0.79 9.79
N ILE A 59 4.23 0.33 10.30
CA ILE A 59 4.25 1.63 9.63
C ILE A 59 4.93 2.60 10.59
N ASP A 60 6.09 3.12 10.17
CA ASP A 60 7.02 3.87 10.99
C ASP A 60 7.34 3.16 12.33
N PHE A 61 6.79 3.64 13.45
CA PHE A 61 7.03 3.07 14.78
C PHE A 61 5.82 2.31 15.34
N LYS A 62 4.78 2.09 14.53
CA LYS A 62 3.52 1.48 14.93
C LYS A 62 3.35 0.11 14.28
N LYS A 63 2.66 -0.78 14.98
CA LYS A 63 2.35 -2.14 14.53
C LYS A 63 0.85 -2.28 14.39
N PHE A 64 0.43 -2.89 13.30
CA PHE A 64 -0.96 -3.17 12.97
C PHE A 64 -1.10 -4.63 12.58
N ASP A 65 -2.28 -5.19 12.81
CA ASP A 65 -2.59 -6.54 12.37
C ASP A 65 -2.73 -6.58 10.85
N VAL A 66 -2.27 -7.68 10.24
CA VAL A 66 -2.71 -8.08 8.90
C VAL A 66 -3.81 -9.12 9.11
N LYS A 67 -4.98 -8.85 8.54
CA LYS A 67 -6.12 -9.78 8.48
C LYS A 67 -6.99 -9.43 7.26
N PRO A 68 -7.85 -10.35 6.80
CA PRO A 68 -8.84 -10.03 5.78
C PRO A 68 -9.66 -8.80 6.17
N GLN A 69 -10.13 -8.05 5.17
CA GLN A 69 -10.93 -6.83 5.31
C GLN A 69 -10.16 -5.58 5.78
N LEU A 70 -8.84 -5.65 5.93
CA LEU A 70 -8.03 -4.46 6.19
C LEU A 70 -7.49 -3.85 4.90
N ILE A 71 -7.57 -2.53 4.81
CA ILE A 71 -6.80 -1.72 3.87
C ILE A 71 -5.78 -0.93 4.66
N TYR A 72 -4.55 -0.83 4.17
CA TYR A 72 -3.65 0.23 4.62
C TYR A 72 -3.23 1.13 3.48
N PHE A 73 -2.76 2.31 3.87
CA PHE A 73 -2.37 3.40 3.01
C PHE A 73 -1.00 3.90 3.43
N MET A 74 -0.11 4.07 2.47
CA MET A 74 1.23 4.59 2.69
C MET A 74 1.42 5.82 1.81
N ILE A 75 1.89 6.91 2.43
CA ILE A 75 2.32 8.10 1.70
C ILE A 75 3.82 8.01 1.38
N PRO A 76 4.28 8.72 0.35
CA PRO A 76 5.70 8.77 -0.01
C PRO A 76 6.62 9.10 1.16
N GLY A 77 7.66 8.30 1.35
CA GLY A 77 8.72 8.51 2.34
C GLY A 77 8.51 7.81 3.69
N GLN A 78 7.32 7.27 3.97
CA GLN A 78 7.07 6.48 5.17
C GLN A 78 7.81 5.13 5.12
N VAL A 79 8.29 4.69 6.28
CA VAL A 79 8.92 3.36 6.42
C VAL A 79 7.84 2.35 6.70
N HIS A 80 7.90 1.20 6.04
CA HIS A 80 7.09 0.05 6.45
C HIS A 80 7.79 -1.28 6.21
N SER A 81 7.27 -2.31 6.86
CA SER A 81 7.65 -3.71 6.67
C SER A 81 6.46 -4.62 6.94
N TRP A 82 6.49 -5.82 6.39
CA TRP A 82 5.55 -6.88 6.71
C TRP A 82 6.25 -8.03 7.41
N ASP A 83 5.52 -8.65 8.34
CA ASP A 83 5.87 -9.88 9.02
C ASP A 83 4.64 -10.80 8.92
N PHE A 84 4.58 -11.58 7.84
CA PHE A 84 3.43 -12.43 7.54
C PHE A 84 3.55 -13.78 8.26
N GLU A 85 2.50 -14.16 8.98
CA GLU A 85 2.39 -15.48 9.63
C GLU A 85 1.79 -16.53 8.67
N THR A 86 0.88 -16.12 7.80
CA THR A 86 0.34 -16.96 6.73
C THR A 86 0.43 -16.25 5.38
N GLU A 87 0.32 -17.01 4.30
CA GLU A 87 0.39 -16.47 2.95
C GLU A 87 -0.67 -15.37 2.71
N PRO A 88 -0.25 -14.13 2.39
CA PRO A 88 -1.18 -13.03 2.18
C PRO A 88 -1.71 -12.99 0.75
N ASP A 89 -2.92 -12.46 0.59
CA ASP A 89 -3.49 -12.20 -0.73
C ASP A 89 -4.49 -11.04 -0.68
N GLY A 90 -4.85 -10.51 -1.84
CA GLY A 90 -5.71 -9.35 -1.99
C GLY A 90 -5.28 -8.51 -3.17
N TYR A 91 -5.32 -7.19 -3.02
CA TYR A 91 -5.06 -6.25 -4.10
C TYR A 91 -4.12 -5.16 -3.66
N ILE A 92 -3.25 -4.75 -4.57
CA ILE A 92 -2.28 -3.67 -4.38
C ILE A 92 -2.57 -2.57 -5.38
N ILE A 93 -2.47 -1.33 -4.92
CA ILE A 93 -2.52 -0.14 -5.76
C ILE A 93 -1.31 0.72 -5.44
N ASN A 94 -0.57 1.08 -6.47
CA ASN A 94 0.57 1.97 -6.38
C ASN A 94 0.39 3.10 -7.38
N PHE A 95 0.59 4.36 -6.97
CA PHE A 95 0.53 5.48 -7.92
C PHE A 95 1.52 6.58 -7.57
N SER A 96 2.05 7.24 -8.60
CA SER A 96 3.00 8.34 -8.44
C SER A 96 2.30 9.57 -7.83
N LYS A 97 3.09 10.47 -7.25
CA LYS A 97 2.57 11.73 -6.70
C LYS A 97 1.78 12.54 -7.73
N ASP A 98 2.20 12.48 -8.99
CA ASP A 98 1.65 13.29 -10.07
C ASP A 98 0.42 12.66 -10.73
N TYR A 99 0.13 11.38 -10.45
CA TYR A 99 -0.94 10.64 -11.14
C TYR A 99 -2.29 11.36 -11.02
N PHE A 100 -2.72 11.66 -9.79
CA PHE A 100 -3.97 12.40 -9.58
C PHE A 100 -3.85 13.89 -9.87
N GLY A 101 -2.67 14.50 -9.70
CA GLY A 101 -2.44 15.91 -10.06
C GLY A 101 -2.68 16.20 -11.54
N SER A 102 -2.50 15.21 -12.42
CA SER A 102 -2.81 15.32 -13.85
C SER A 102 -4.29 15.15 -14.19
N LEU A 103 -5.07 14.52 -13.30
CA LEU A 103 -6.48 14.16 -13.52
C LEU A 103 -7.45 15.10 -12.80
N LEU A 104 -7.01 15.67 -11.67
CA LEU A 104 -7.83 16.47 -10.77
C LEU A 104 -7.47 17.95 -10.88
N ILE A 105 -8.49 18.80 -10.88
CA ILE A 105 -8.33 20.26 -10.90
C ILE A 105 -7.64 20.75 -9.62
N ASN A 106 -7.84 20.05 -8.49
CA ASN A 106 -7.22 20.35 -7.22
C ASN A 106 -6.06 19.39 -6.96
N SER A 107 -4.82 19.90 -7.03
CA SER A 107 -3.60 19.13 -6.75
C SER A 107 -3.49 18.65 -5.30
N GLY A 108 -4.21 19.27 -4.36
CA GLY A 108 -4.29 18.86 -2.95
C GLY A 108 -5.51 17.99 -2.63
N TYR A 109 -6.16 17.37 -3.62
CA TYR A 109 -7.38 16.59 -3.38
C TYR A 109 -7.17 15.44 -2.40
N LEU A 110 -6.00 14.80 -2.44
CA LEU A 110 -5.67 13.67 -1.56
C LEU A 110 -5.56 14.10 -0.08
N ASP A 111 -5.25 15.36 0.19
CA ASP A 111 -5.11 15.91 1.55
C ASP A 111 -6.44 15.93 2.31
N ASN A 112 -7.57 15.78 1.60
CA ASN A 112 -8.90 15.69 2.22
C ASN A 112 -9.20 14.32 2.84
N PHE A 113 -8.34 13.32 2.62
CA PHE A 113 -8.52 11.98 3.16
C PHE A 113 -7.58 11.76 4.34
N GLU A 114 -8.14 11.46 5.52
CA GLU A 114 -7.36 11.22 6.73
C GLU A 114 -6.34 10.08 6.57
N PHE A 115 -6.66 9.07 5.76
CA PHE A 115 -5.74 7.97 5.46
C PHE A 115 -4.54 8.36 4.58
N PHE A 116 -4.43 9.61 4.13
CA PHE A 116 -3.23 10.19 3.52
C PHE A 116 -2.55 11.25 4.40
N SER A 117 -2.92 11.37 5.68
CA SER A 117 -2.34 12.35 6.60
C SER A 117 -0.88 12.04 7.00
N GLY A 118 -0.43 10.79 6.82
CA GLY A 118 0.85 10.31 7.34
C GLY A 118 0.83 9.92 8.82
N ILE A 119 -0.34 9.94 9.47
CA ILE A 119 -0.53 9.47 10.84
C ILE A 119 -0.84 7.96 10.78
N PRO A 120 0.05 7.06 11.27
CA PRO A 120 -0.09 5.62 11.06
C PRO A 120 -1.45 5.04 11.50
N GLU A 121 -2.03 5.56 12.57
CA GLU A 121 -3.32 5.09 13.10
C GLU A 121 -4.51 5.41 12.19
N GLN A 122 -4.41 6.46 11.35
CA GLN A 122 -5.45 6.81 10.37
C GLN A 122 -5.26 6.09 9.04
N GLN A 123 -4.11 5.43 8.86
CA GLN A 123 -3.68 4.81 7.62
C GLN A 123 -4.04 3.33 7.53
N VAL A 124 -4.81 2.81 8.49
CA VAL A 124 -5.32 1.44 8.49
C VAL A 124 -6.82 1.48 8.70
N LEU A 125 -7.57 0.95 7.73
CA LEU A 125 -9.03 0.93 7.74
C LEU A 125 -9.52 -0.51 7.75
N GLU A 126 -10.49 -0.80 8.62
CA GLU A 126 -11.26 -2.05 8.59
C GLU A 126 -12.54 -1.86 7.80
N ILE A 127 -12.75 -2.74 6.83
CA ILE A 127 -13.83 -2.65 5.86
C ILE A 127 -14.94 -3.64 6.23
N GLU A 128 -16.17 -3.13 6.32
CA GLU A 128 -17.33 -3.98 6.53
C GLU A 128 -17.50 -5.01 5.40
N ASN A 129 -18.02 -6.20 5.74
CA ASN A 129 -18.12 -7.33 4.81
C ASN A 129 -18.85 -6.98 3.49
N GLU A 130 -19.94 -6.20 3.55
CA GLU A 130 -20.69 -5.79 2.36
C GLU A 130 -19.82 -4.93 1.44
N THR A 131 -19.12 -3.94 2.00
CA THR A 131 -18.20 -3.08 1.27
C THR A 131 -17.02 -3.87 0.71
N GLY A 132 -16.47 -4.81 1.49
CA GLY A 132 -15.36 -5.64 1.03
C GLY A 132 -15.73 -6.55 -0.14
N THR A 133 -16.97 -7.05 -0.18
CA THR A 133 -17.49 -7.81 -1.34
C THR A 133 -17.55 -6.94 -2.59
N LYS A 134 -18.01 -5.69 -2.46
CA LYS A 134 -18.02 -4.72 -3.57
C LYS A 134 -16.61 -4.36 -4.03
N LEU A 135 -15.66 -4.24 -3.11
CA LEU A 135 -14.26 -3.97 -3.45
C LEU A 135 -13.61 -5.10 -4.25
N VAL A 136 -13.85 -6.36 -3.88
CA VAL A 136 -13.35 -7.52 -4.65
C VAL A 136 -13.85 -7.43 -6.09
N TYR A 137 -15.14 -7.16 -6.30
CA TYR A 137 -15.73 -7.00 -7.63
C TYR A 137 -15.16 -5.80 -8.42
N LEU A 138 -14.75 -4.73 -7.73
CA LEU A 138 -14.13 -3.56 -8.39
C LEU A 138 -12.74 -3.88 -8.97
N PHE A 139 -12.03 -4.85 -8.39
CA PHE A 139 -10.68 -5.21 -8.79
C PHE A 139 -10.59 -6.43 -9.75
N GLU A 140 -11.71 -7.08 -10.03
CA GLU A 140 -11.84 -8.22 -10.96
C GLU A 140 -12.51 -7.81 -12.28
#